data_AF-A0A6B0TVI8-F1
#
_entry.id   AF-A0A6B0TVI8-F1
#
_cell.length_a   1.000
_cell.length_b   1.000
_cell.length_c   1.000
_cell.angle_alpha   90.00
_cell.angle_beta   90.00
_cell.angle_gamma   90.00
#
_symmetry.space_group_name_H-M   'P 1'
#
loop_
_entity.id
_entity.type
_entity.pdbx_description
1 polymer ?
#
loop_
_entity_poly.entity_id
_entity_poly.type
_entity_poly.pdbx_seq_one_letter_code
_entity_poly.pdbx_strand_id
1 'polypeptide(L)'
;MDVTEDEGPTSQYRVTAGELRSFIERFERLEAEKKDIADQQKEVMAEAKGRGYDTKVMRKLITLRKKDPQEISEEEAVLELYKEALGM
;
A
#
# COMPACT_ATOMS: atom_id res chain seq x y z
N MET A 1 -8.66 44.63 -38.44
CA MET A 1 -7.90 43.40 -38.71
C MET A 1 -7.05 43.19 -37.47
N ASP A 2 -7.63 42.58 -36.44
CA ASP A 2 -6.90 42.16 -35.25
C ASP A 2 -6.83 40.64 -35.34
N VAL A 3 -5.70 40.18 -35.84
CA VAL A 3 -5.33 38.76 -35.86
C VAL A 3 -4.93 38.45 -34.43
N THR A 4 -5.79 37.76 -33.70
CA THR A 4 -5.39 37.11 -32.45
C THR A 4 -4.33 36.07 -32.80
N GLU A 5 -3.06 36.40 -32.54
CA GLU A 5 -1.95 35.46 -32.60
C GLU A 5 -2.19 34.37 -31.55
N ASP A 6 -2.55 33.18 -32.03
CA ASP A 6 -2.51 31.93 -31.29
C ASP A 6 -1.04 31.63 -30.98
N GLU A 7 -0.53 32.17 -29.87
CA GLU A 7 0.75 31.74 -29.31
C GLU A 7 0.59 30.30 -28.80
N GLY A 8 0.86 29.35 -29.70
CA GLY A 8 0.95 27.94 -29.35
C GLY A 8 1.91 27.71 -28.17
N PRO A 9 1.72 26.63 -27.40
CA PRO A 9 2.42 26.44 -26.12
C PRO A 9 3.93 26.52 -26.33
N THR A 10 4.56 27.47 -25.64
CA THR A 10 6.01 27.71 -25.68
C THR A 10 6.76 26.44 -25.30
N SER A 11 7.95 26.23 -25.89
CA SER A 11 8.74 24.98 -25.77
C SER A 11 8.88 24.48 -24.32
N GLN A 12 9.03 25.39 -23.36
CA GLN A 12 9.10 25.08 -21.94
C GLN A 12 7.82 24.42 -21.39
N TYR A 13 6.63 24.84 -21.82
CA TYR A 13 5.36 24.20 -21.45
C TYR A 13 5.20 22.80 -22.06
N ARG A 14 5.80 22.55 -23.23
CA ARG A 14 5.80 21.21 -23.85
C ARG A 14 6.69 20.24 -23.08
N VAL A 15 7.84 20.71 -22.59
CA VAL A 15 8.76 19.92 -21.75
C VAL A 15 8.11 19.58 -20.41
N THR A 16 7.47 20.54 -19.74
CA THR A 16 6.79 20.29 -18.45
C THR A 16 5.55 19.40 -18.59
N ALA A 17 4.81 19.50 -19.71
CA ALA A 17 3.69 18.61 -20.00
C ALA A 17 4.13 17.15 -20.25
N GLY A 18 5.27 16.94 -20.92
CA GLY A 18 5.83 15.61 -21.15
C GLY A 18 6.29 14.92 -19.86
N GLU A 19 6.96 15.67 -18.98
CA GLU A 19 7.40 15.17 -17.67
C GLU A 19 6.20 14.84 -16.76
N LEU A 20 5.19 15.71 -16.69
CA LEU A 20 3.97 15.46 -15.94
C LEU A 20 3.25 14.19 -16.44
N ARG A 21 3.15 14.00 -17.76
CA ARG A 21 2.56 12.79 -18.34
C ARG A 21 3.33 11.53 -17.93
N SER A 22 4.66 11.57 -17.95
CA SER A 22 5.49 10.43 -17.52
C SER A 22 5.25 10.06 -16.05
N PHE A 23 5.11 11.05 -15.16
CA PHE A 23 4.76 10.77 -13.76
C PHE A 23 3.38 10.13 -13.61
N ILE A 24 2.37 10.66 -14.32
CA ILE A 24 1.00 10.13 -14.30
C ILE A 24 0.96 8.68 -14.79
N GLU A 25 1.54 8.40 -15.96
CA GLU A 25 1.55 7.06 -16.55
C GLU A 25 2.26 6.04 -15.65
N ARG A 26 3.37 6.45 -15.01
CA ARG A 26 4.06 5.60 -14.02
C ARG A 26 3.19 5.32 -12.80
N PHE A 27 2.46 6.32 -12.29
CA PHE A 27 1.59 6.17 -11.14
C PHE A 27 0.38 5.28 -11.46
N GLU A 28 -0.27 5.49 -12.61
CA GLU A 28 -1.40 4.66 -13.07
C GLU A 28 -1.01 3.20 -13.24
N ARG A 29 0.19 2.92 -13.78
CA ARG A 29 0.72 1.57 -13.85
C ARG A 29 0.91 0.96 -12.45
N LEU A 30 1.46 1.71 -11.51
CA LEU A 30 1.62 1.24 -10.12
C LEU A 30 0.28 0.98 -9.43
N GLU A 31 -0.75 1.78 -9.71
CA GLU A 31 -2.11 1.54 -9.18
C GLU A 31 -2.73 0.28 -9.81
N ALA A 32 -2.51 0.02 -11.10
CA ALA A 32 -2.94 -1.23 -11.73
C ALA A 32 -2.22 -2.45 -11.11
N GLU A 33 -0.89 -2.39 -10.97
CA GLU A 33 -0.09 -3.45 -10.31
C GLU A 33 -0.56 -3.70 -8.86
N LYS A 34 -0.82 -2.63 -8.11
CA LYS A 34 -1.34 -2.71 -6.74
C LYS A 34 -2.71 -3.39 -6.69
N LYS A 35 -3.58 -3.12 -7.66
CA LYS A 35 -4.88 -3.79 -7.77
C LYS A 35 -4.71 -5.29 -8.03
N ASP A 36 -3.87 -5.65 -9.00
CA ASP A 36 -3.62 -7.05 -9.34
C ASP A 36 -3.04 -7.82 -8.14
N ILE A 37 -2.08 -7.23 -7.42
CA ILE A 37 -1.52 -7.79 -6.18
C ILE A 37 -2.61 -7.95 -5.11
N ALA A 38 -3.49 -6.96 -4.94
CA ALA A 38 -4.56 -7.04 -3.96
C ALA A 38 -5.55 -8.17 -4.29
N ASP A 39 -5.83 -8.40 -5.57
CA ASP A 39 -6.71 -9.49 -6.00
C ASP A 39 -6.03 -10.86 -5.82
N GLN A 40 -4.74 -11.00 -6.15
CA GLN A 40 -3.95 -12.20 -5.84
C GLN A 40 -3.93 -12.50 -4.32
N GLN A 41 -3.79 -11.47 -3.47
CA GLN A 41 -3.85 -11.65 -2.01
C GLN A 41 -5.22 -12.17 -1.55
N LYS A 42 -6.32 -11.74 -2.18
CA LYS A 42 -7.67 -12.26 -1.87
C LYS A 42 -7.82 -13.72 -2.27
N GLU A 43 -7.28 -14.12 -3.42
CA GLU A 43 -7.29 -15.51 -3.89
C GLU A 43 -6.58 -16.44 -2.90
N VAL A 44 -5.38 -16.06 -2.43
CA VAL A 44 -4.64 -16.82 -1.41
C VAL A 44 -5.47 -16.99 -0.12
N MET A 45 -6.14 -15.92 0.32
CA MET A 45 -7.00 -15.98 1.50
C MET A 45 -8.23 -16.86 1.28
N ALA A 46 -8.82 -16.82 0.08
CA ALA A 46 -9.96 -17.65 -0.28
C ALA A 46 -9.58 -19.13 -0.35
N GLU A 47 -8.43 -19.45 -0.92
CA GLU A 47 -7.85 -20.80 -0.94
C GLU A 47 -7.59 -21.33 0.48
N ALA A 48 -6.95 -20.53 1.33
CA ALA A 48 -6.70 -20.89 2.72
C ALA A 48 -8.01 -21.17 3.47
N LYS A 49 -9.04 -20.34 3.25
CA LYS A 49 -10.38 -20.57 3.80
C LYS A 49 -11.00 -21.88 3.31
N GLY A 50 -10.88 -22.18 2.01
CA GLY A 50 -11.37 -23.43 1.41
C GLY A 50 -10.68 -24.67 1.98
N ARG A 51 -9.42 -24.54 2.39
CA ARG A 51 -8.64 -25.57 3.08
C ARG A 51 -8.90 -25.65 4.60
N GLY A 52 -9.75 -24.78 5.15
CA GLY A 52 -10.15 -24.80 6.56
C GLY A 52 -9.32 -23.91 7.50
N TYR A 53 -8.43 -23.05 6.98
CA TYR A 53 -7.68 -22.10 7.81
C TYR A 53 -8.51 -20.88 8.21
N ASP A 54 -8.29 -20.36 9.42
CA ASP A 54 -8.86 -19.09 9.85
C ASP A 54 -8.10 -17.90 9.24
N THR A 55 -8.67 -17.31 8.19
CA THR A 55 -8.09 -16.14 7.51
C THR A 55 -7.99 -14.88 8.39
N LYS A 56 -8.74 -14.76 9.50
CA LYS A 56 -8.57 -13.64 10.44
C LYS A 56 -7.29 -13.82 11.25
N VAL A 57 -7.04 -15.03 11.74
CA VAL A 57 -5.79 -15.38 12.45
C VAL A 57 -4.59 -15.24 11.52
N MET A 58 -4.70 -15.70 10.26
CA MET A 58 -3.63 -15.52 9.28
C MET A 58 -3.28 -14.05 9.03
N ARG A 59 -4.28 -13.16 8.90
CA ARG A 59 -4.03 -11.72 8.77
C ARG A 59 -3.29 -11.15 9.98
N LYS A 60 -3.67 -11.55 11.20
CA LYS A 60 -2.95 -11.15 12.43
C LYS A 60 -1.49 -11.60 12.37
N LEU A 61 -1.23 -12.85 11.98
CA LEU A 61 0.14 -13.37 11.84
C LEU A 61 0.95 -12.59 10.80
N ILE A 62 0.37 -12.25 9.65
CA ILE A 62 1.05 -11.44 8.63
C ILE A 62 1.41 -10.06 9.19
N THR A 63 0.49 -9.41 9.92
CA THR A 63 0.77 -8.11 10.55
C THR A 63 1.87 -8.22 11.62
N LEU A 64 1.81 -9.24 12.48
CA LEU A 64 2.85 -9.48 13.49
C LEU A 64 4.23 -9.67 12.82
N ARG A 65 4.29 -10.43 11.72
CA ARG A 65 5.54 -10.66 10.98
C ARG A 65 6.08 -9.43 10.24
N LYS A 66 5.30 -8.37 10.11
CA LYS A 66 5.75 -7.10 9.51
C LYS A 66 6.32 -6.12 10.54
N LYS A 67 6.01 -6.30 11.83
CA LYS A 67 6.55 -5.46 12.90
C LYS A 67 8.04 -5.77 13.13
N ASP A 68 8.78 -4.78 13.61
CA ASP A 68 10.16 -4.99 14.01
C ASP A 68 10.22 -5.94 15.23
N PRO A 69 11.08 -6.98 15.22
CA PRO A 69 11.21 -7.89 16.36
C PRO A 69 11.46 -7.18 17.70
N GLN A 70 12.16 -6.05 17.68
CA GLN A 70 12.43 -5.24 18.86
C GLN A 70 11.17 -4.54 19.37
N GLU A 71 10.37 -3.96 18.47
CA GLU A 71 9.07 -3.36 18.82
C GLU A 71 8.10 -4.41 19.39
N ILE A 72 8.09 -5.64 18.82
CA ILE A 72 7.28 -6.75 19.34
C ILE A 72 7.70 -7.10 20.76
N SER A 73 9.00 -7.25 21.01
CA SER A 73 9.56 -7.61 22.32
C SER A 73 9.22 -6.55 23.39
N GLU A 74 9.31 -5.27 23.04
CA GLU A 74 8.96 -4.16 23.93
C GLU A 74 7.46 -4.12 24.23
N GLU A 75 6.60 -4.27 23.22
CA GLU A 75 5.15 -4.37 23.41
C GLU A 75 4.78 -5.58 24.30
N GLU A 76 5.41 -6.74 24.08
CA GLU A 76 5.17 -7.95 24.87
C GLU A 76 5.61 -7.78 26.33
N ALA A 77 6.76 -7.16 26.58
CA ALA A 77 7.24 -6.89 27.95
C ALA A 77 6.29 -5.96 28.72
N VAL A 78 5.77 -4.91 28.07
CA VAL A 78 4.79 -3.99 28.68
C VAL A 78 3.45 -4.70 28.91
N LEU A 79 3.01 -5.51 27.94
CA LEU A 79 1.78 -6.29 28.07
C LEU A 79 1.84 -7.26 29.24
N GLU A 80 2.97 -7.93 29.43
CA GLU A 80 3.17 -8.87 30.53
C GLU A 80 3.13 -8.18 31.89
N LEU A 81 3.80 -7.02 32.02
CA LEU A 81 3.72 -6.19 33.22
C LEU A 81 2.26 -5.79 33.56
N TYR A 82 1.46 -5.48 32.54
CA TYR A 82 0.05 -5.13 32.75
C TYR A 82 -0.80 -6.33 33.15
N LYS A 83 -0.56 -7.52 32.58
CA LYS A 83 -1.25 -8.73 33.00
C LYS A 83 -0.91 -9.10 34.44
N GLU A 84 0.36 -9.02 34.83
CA GLU A 84 0.80 -9.23 36.21
C GLU A 84 0.09 -8.27 37.16
N ALA A 85 0.02 -6.99 36.82
CA ALA A 85 -0.69 -5.98 37.62
C ALA A 85 -2.21 -6.24 37.72
N LEU A 86 -2.80 -6.87 36.69
CA LEU A 86 -4.22 -7.25 36.65
C LEU A 86 -4.49 -8.66 37.21
N GLY A 87 -3.46 -9.43 37.57
CA GLY A 87 -3.58 -10.81 38.05
C GLY A 87 -4.09 -11.79 37.00
N MET A 88 -3.76 -11.56 35.72
CA MET A 88 -4.14 -12.40 34.58
C MET A 88 -3.08 -13.42 34.21
#